data_AF-A0A8I1Q3D1-F1
#
_entry.id   AF-A0A8I1Q3D1-F1
#
_cell.length_a   1.000
_cell.length_b   1.000
_cell.length_c   1.000
_cell.angle_alpha   90.00
_cell.angle_beta   90.00
_cell.angle_gamma   90.00
#
_symmetry.space_group_name_H-M   'P 1'
#
loop_
_entity.id
_entity.type
_entity.pdbx_description
1 polymer ?
#
loop_
_entity_poly.entity_id
_entity_poly.type
_entity_poly.pdbx_seq_one_letter_code
_entity_poly.pdbx_strand_id
1 'polypeptide(L)'
;MGFMADVEAYDFSDERIDLGSGVTLPKSWRARVSGEQGVPGTITVRVEWDARLGRTAVVFAALEREAEGVDITSQVLREVRTHWIMTRSALDVVTVDVGAEDGDKSDRIPVREFLTRARAQEEREPMESLHAAIAVYRVATAISYPPLKLVADTLQISQSTATRLMSRARDSGLAPEVRVQEPRRAPAVDPYNPGGSYDPTAPHHGPSQPGGPSMGR
;
A
#
# COMPACT_ATOMS: atom_id res chain seq x y z
N MET A 1 11.57 20.31 -10.06
CA MET A 1 12.01 19.33 -9.03
C MET A 1 10.96 19.41 -7.94
N GLY A 2 9.98 18.48 -7.93
CA GLY A 2 8.86 18.55 -6.98
C GLY A 2 9.33 18.20 -5.58
N PHE A 3 8.98 19.01 -4.60
CA PHE A 3 9.17 18.68 -3.17
C PHE A 3 8.42 17.37 -2.90
N MET A 4 9.14 16.30 -2.61
CA MET A 4 8.52 15.06 -2.11
C MET A 4 8.23 15.27 -0.63
N ALA A 5 6.96 15.21 -0.24
CA ALA A 5 6.57 15.26 1.16
C ALA A 5 7.23 14.11 1.93
N ASP A 6 7.72 14.40 3.13
CA ASP A 6 8.28 13.37 3.99
C ASP A 6 7.17 12.56 4.64
N VAL A 7 7.40 11.26 4.79
CA VAL A 7 6.42 10.33 5.37
C VAL A 7 7.01 9.76 6.63
N GLU A 8 6.46 10.17 7.76
CA GLU A 8 6.83 9.63 9.06
C GLU A 8 5.98 8.40 9.34
N ALA A 9 6.63 7.25 9.55
CA ALA A 9 5.95 6.01 9.91
C ALA A 9 6.16 5.70 11.40
N TYR A 10 5.06 5.46 12.10
CA TYR A 10 5.06 5.06 13.50
C TYR A 10 4.41 3.70 13.66
N ASP A 11 5.25 2.73 13.97
CA ASP A 11 4.81 1.40 14.34
C ASP A 11 4.39 1.38 15.82
N PHE A 12 3.18 0.92 16.07
CA PHE A 12 2.61 0.80 17.41
C PHE A 12 2.09 -0.62 17.69
N SER A 13 2.41 -1.58 16.82
CA SER A 13 1.93 -2.96 16.95
C SER A 13 2.98 -3.84 17.61
N ASP A 14 2.57 -4.53 18.68
CA ASP A 14 3.35 -5.60 19.29
C ASP A 14 3.28 -6.91 18.47
N GLU A 15 2.27 -7.04 17.60
CA GLU A 15 2.06 -8.21 16.77
C GLU A 15 2.77 -8.07 15.41
N ARG A 16 3.46 -9.13 15.01
CA ARG A 16 4.21 -9.21 13.76
C ARG A 16 3.65 -10.30 12.87
N ILE A 17 3.54 -10.01 11.59
CA ILE A 17 3.14 -10.95 10.55
C ILE A 17 4.40 -11.43 9.84
N ASP A 18 4.67 -12.72 9.93
CA ASP A 18 5.71 -13.38 9.13
C ASP A 18 5.14 -13.67 7.73
N LEU A 19 5.77 -13.07 6.73
CA LEU A 19 5.43 -13.29 5.33
C LEU A 19 6.24 -14.43 4.71
N GLY A 20 7.19 -15.01 5.44
CA GLY A 20 8.16 -15.98 4.96
C GLY A 20 9.40 -15.34 4.33
N SER A 21 10.44 -16.15 4.13
CA SER A 21 11.72 -15.74 3.53
C SER A 21 12.37 -14.55 4.25
N GLY A 22 12.27 -14.53 5.58
CA GLY A 22 12.84 -13.48 6.44
C GLY A 22 12.06 -12.17 6.43
N VAL A 23 10.94 -12.06 5.70
CA VAL A 23 10.17 -10.81 5.61
C VAL A 23 9.12 -10.76 6.71
N THR A 24 9.18 -9.71 7.54
CA THR A 24 8.25 -9.48 8.66
C THR A 24 7.67 -8.07 8.59
N LEU A 25 6.38 -7.89 8.89
CA LEU A 25 5.75 -6.57 9.07
C LEU A 25 4.99 -6.44 10.40
N PRO A 26 4.81 -5.23 10.96
CA PRO A 26 3.82 -5.02 12.00
C PRO A 26 2.41 -5.27 11.49
N LYS A 27 1.54 -5.79 12.36
CA LYS A 27 0.12 -5.94 12.02
C LYS A 27 -0.57 -4.60 11.80
N SER A 28 -0.08 -3.52 12.42
CA SER A 28 -0.64 -2.18 12.26
C SER A 28 0.39 -1.07 12.46
N TRP A 29 0.32 -0.01 11.67
CA TRP A 29 1.13 1.19 11.88
C TRP A 29 0.39 2.45 11.43
N ARG A 30 0.89 3.61 11.85
CA ARG A 30 0.41 4.92 11.42
C ARG A 30 1.45 5.57 10.52
N ALA A 31 0.99 6.34 9.56
CA ALA A 31 1.87 7.20 8.79
C ALA A 31 1.30 8.63 8.74
N ARG A 32 2.18 9.61 8.90
CA ARG A 32 1.86 11.04 8.89
C ARG A 32 2.63 11.71 7.75
N VAL A 33 1.95 12.55 6.99
CA VAL A 33 2.52 13.29 5.85
C VAL A 33 2.10 14.74 5.92
N SER A 34 3.08 15.62 5.87
CA SER A 34 2.90 17.07 5.79
C SER A 34 3.62 17.64 4.57
N GLY A 35 3.13 18.75 4.03
CA GLY A 35 3.74 19.40 2.86
C GLY A 35 3.45 18.69 1.54
N GLU A 36 2.41 17.86 1.48
CA GLU A 36 1.94 17.24 0.25
C GLU A 36 1.39 18.30 -0.72
N GLN A 37 1.86 18.24 -1.97
CA GLN A 37 1.45 19.22 -2.98
C GLN A 37 -0.07 19.17 -3.20
N GLY A 38 -0.73 20.34 -3.08
CA GLY A 38 -2.18 20.44 -3.25
C GLY A 38 -3.01 20.10 -2.01
N VAL A 39 -2.36 19.76 -0.88
CA VAL A 39 -3.04 19.45 0.38
C VAL A 39 -2.56 20.42 1.49
N PRO A 40 -3.37 21.43 1.84
CA PRO A 40 -3.03 22.39 2.89
C PRO A 40 -3.34 21.81 4.28
N GLY A 41 -2.47 20.90 4.74
CA GLY A 41 -2.67 20.22 6.01
C GLY A 41 -1.79 19.01 6.22
N THR A 42 -2.13 18.24 7.25
CA THR A 42 -1.46 16.98 7.56
C THR A 42 -2.38 15.81 7.31
N ILE A 43 -1.90 14.83 6.55
CA ILE A 43 -2.59 13.57 6.31
C ILE A 43 -2.07 12.55 7.32
N THR A 44 -2.99 11.89 8.03
CA THR A 44 -2.68 10.76 8.90
C THR A 44 -3.41 9.52 8.37
N VAL A 45 -2.69 8.43 8.12
CA VAL A 45 -3.29 7.15 7.74
C VAL A 45 -2.97 6.07 8.77
N ARG A 46 -3.92 5.17 9.04
CA ARG A 46 -3.69 3.92 9.77
C ARG A 46 -3.74 2.78 8.76
N VAL A 47 -2.70 1.97 8.79
CA VAL A 47 -2.55 0.80 7.93
C VAL A 47 -2.60 -0.44 8.79
N GLU A 48 -3.30 -1.47 8.32
CA GLU A 48 -3.39 -2.77 8.98
C GLU A 48 -3.16 -3.90 7.98
N TRP A 49 -2.66 -5.04 8.46
CA TRP A 49 -2.63 -6.28 7.70
C TRP A 49 -4.05 -6.86 7.56
N ASP A 50 -4.50 -7.02 6.32
CA ASP A 50 -5.76 -7.71 6.02
C ASP A 50 -5.46 -9.17 5.62
N ALA A 51 -5.73 -10.09 6.55
CA ALA A 51 -5.51 -11.52 6.34
C ALA A 51 -6.37 -12.13 5.24
N ARG A 52 -7.53 -11.53 4.91
CA ARG A 52 -8.39 -12.02 3.82
C ARG A 52 -7.83 -11.61 2.46
N LEU A 53 -7.31 -10.39 2.36
CA LEU A 53 -6.66 -9.90 1.15
C LEU A 53 -5.22 -10.41 0.99
N GLY A 54 -4.59 -10.86 2.08
CA GLY A 54 -3.19 -11.28 2.11
C GLY A 54 -2.22 -10.12 1.87
N ARG A 55 -2.61 -8.90 2.26
CA ARG A 55 -1.82 -7.67 2.07
C ARG A 55 -2.26 -6.59 3.04
N THR A 56 -1.50 -5.50 3.08
CA THR A 56 -1.80 -4.34 3.92
C THR A 56 -2.84 -3.43 3.25
N ALA A 57 -3.66 -2.81 4.07
CA ALA A 57 -4.73 -1.92 3.64
C ALA A 57 -4.83 -0.70 4.57
N VAL A 58 -5.16 0.45 3.98
CA VAL A 58 -5.50 1.65 4.75
C VAL A 58 -6.89 1.46 5.33
N VAL A 59 -7.00 1.44 6.66
CA VAL A 59 -8.27 1.27 7.38
C VAL A 59 -8.84 2.58 7.91
N PHE A 60 -8.01 3.62 7.98
CA PHE A 60 -8.39 4.95 8.44
C PHE A 60 -7.51 6.00 7.77
N ALA A 61 -8.13 7.11 7.38
CA ALA A 61 -7.43 8.30 6.90
C ALA A 61 -8.10 9.54 7.50
N ALA A 62 -7.28 10.48 7.94
CA ALA A 62 -7.69 11.79 8.44
C ALA A 62 -6.86 12.87 7.74
N LEU A 63 -7.48 14.02 7.53
CA LEU A 63 -6.84 15.24 7.08
C LEU A 63 -7.11 16.33 8.11
N GLU A 64 -6.05 16.87 8.68
CA GLU A 64 -6.08 17.98 9.63
C GLU A 64 -5.68 19.26 8.90
N ARG A 65 -6.48 20.33 9.03
CA ARG A 65 -6.18 21.64 8.43
C ARG A 65 -4.91 22.21 9.05
N GLU A 66 -4.11 22.91 8.25
CA GLU A 66 -2.85 23.51 8.71
C GLU A 66 -3.07 24.64 9.72
N ALA A 67 -4.09 25.47 9.51
CA ALA A 67 -4.38 26.63 10.34
C ALA A 67 -5.87 27.00 10.33
N GLU A 68 -6.25 27.91 11.22
CA GLU A 68 -7.57 28.57 11.16
C GLU A 68 -7.73 29.35 9.85
N GLY A 69 -8.93 29.34 9.28
CA GLY A 69 -9.23 29.96 7.98
C GLY A 69 -8.80 29.15 6.75
N VAL A 70 -8.15 27.99 6.94
CA VAL A 70 -7.87 27.03 5.87
C VAL A 70 -9.00 26.01 5.79
N ASP A 71 -9.67 25.97 4.63
CA ASP A 71 -10.77 25.05 4.38
C ASP A 71 -10.30 23.74 3.74
N ILE A 72 -10.77 22.62 4.29
CA ILE A 72 -10.65 21.31 3.66
C ILE A 72 -11.86 21.12 2.74
N THR A 73 -11.62 21.18 1.43
CA THR A 73 -12.66 21.00 0.43
C THR A 73 -12.67 19.58 -0.14
N SER A 74 -13.74 19.19 -0.81
CA SER A 74 -13.78 17.92 -1.54
C SER A 74 -12.71 17.82 -2.63
N GLN A 75 -12.26 18.95 -3.19
CA GLN A 75 -11.15 18.97 -4.15
C GLN A 75 -9.83 18.56 -3.46
N VAL A 76 -9.54 19.12 -2.28
CA VAL A 76 -8.35 18.74 -1.49
C VAL A 76 -8.38 17.25 -1.14
N LEU A 77 -9.54 16.72 -0.75
CA LEU A 77 -9.67 15.30 -0.41
C LEU A 77 -9.36 14.36 -1.59
N ARG A 78 -9.56 14.80 -2.84
CA ARG A 78 -9.22 14.01 -4.05
C ARG A 78 -7.72 13.93 -4.31
N GLU A 79 -6.95 14.89 -3.80
CA GLU A 79 -5.49 14.90 -3.92
C GLU A 79 -4.81 14.00 -2.88
N VAL A 80 -5.54 13.48 -1.88
CA VAL A 80 -4.97 12.64 -0.83
C VAL A 80 -4.61 11.25 -1.38
N ARG A 81 -3.31 10.97 -1.52
CA ARG A 81 -2.77 9.72 -2.07
C ARG A 81 -2.52 8.65 -1.01
N THR A 82 -3.58 8.16 -0.35
CA THR A 82 -3.47 7.18 0.76
C THR A 82 -2.65 5.94 0.40
N HIS A 83 -2.79 5.42 -0.81
CA HIS A 83 -2.01 4.27 -1.29
C HIS A 83 -0.51 4.58 -1.35
N TRP A 84 -0.12 5.77 -1.84
CA TRP A 84 1.28 6.18 -1.87
C TRP A 84 1.85 6.28 -0.44
N ILE A 85 1.12 6.90 0.49
CA ILE A 85 1.53 7.04 1.90
C ILE A 85 1.74 5.66 2.55
N MET A 86 0.79 4.74 2.33
CA MET A 86 0.88 3.35 2.78
C MET A 86 2.14 2.67 2.24
N THR A 87 2.34 2.70 0.92
CA THR A 87 3.52 2.05 0.30
C THR A 87 4.84 2.66 0.75
N ARG A 88 4.89 3.98 0.95
CA ARG A 88 6.10 4.69 1.35
C ARG A 88 6.47 4.39 2.81
N SER A 89 5.50 4.49 3.72
CA SER A 89 5.70 4.17 5.13
C SER A 89 6.05 2.71 5.37
N ALA A 90 5.54 1.79 4.55
CA ALA A 90 5.88 0.38 4.63
C ALA A 90 7.38 0.12 4.42
N LEU A 91 8.10 0.96 3.67
CA LEU A 91 9.54 0.80 3.48
C LEU A 91 10.34 0.94 4.78
N ASP A 92 9.78 1.64 5.77
CA ASP A 92 10.44 1.94 7.04
C ASP A 92 10.04 0.96 8.16
N VAL A 93 8.83 0.39 8.09
CA VAL A 93 8.31 -0.50 9.15
C VAL A 93 8.32 -1.99 8.77
N VAL A 94 8.31 -2.32 7.48
CA VAL A 94 8.50 -3.70 7.03
C VAL A 94 9.99 -4.01 7.10
N THR A 95 10.31 -5.21 7.55
CA THR A 95 11.68 -5.63 7.83
C THR A 95 12.03 -6.92 7.12
N VAL A 96 13.32 -7.09 6.85
CA VAL A 96 13.89 -8.29 6.24
C VAL A 96 15.05 -8.77 7.10
N ASP A 97 15.00 -10.03 7.49
CA ASP A 97 16.08 -10.74 8.14
C ASP A 97 17.22 -10.93 7.12
N VAL A 98 18.39 -10.36 7.40
CA VAL A 98 19.61 -10.55 6.61
C VAL A 98 20.59 -11.40 7.42
N GLY A 99 21.29 -12.32 6.76
CA GLY A 99 22.26 -13.19 7.41
C GLY A 99 23.35 -12.39 8.11
N ALA A 100 23.70 -12.77 9.34
CA ALA A 100 24.86 -12.20 10.02
C ALA A 100 26.14 -12.76 9.39
N GLU A 101 27.08 -11.88 9.03
CA GLU A 101 28.39 -12.29 8.51
C GLU A 101 29.19 -13.12 9.53
N ASP A 102 28.86 -13.03 10.84
CA ASP A 102 29.63 -13.62 11.94
C ASP A 102 28.81 -14.52 12.90
N GLY A 103 27.77 -15.21 12.42
CA GLY A 103 27.19 -16.36 13.14
C GLY A 103 26.40 -16.07 14.42
N ASP A 104 26.19 -14.82 14.81
CA ASP A 104 25.30 -14.43 15.90
C ASP A 104 24.17 -13.55 15.38
N LYS A 105 22.93 -14.07 15.49
CA LYS A 105 21.62 -13.48 15.14
C LYS A 105 21.50 -12.78 13.78
N SER A 106 20.62 -13.30 12.92
CA SER A 106 20.18 -12.60 11.71
C SER A 106 19.77 -11.17 12.07
N ASP A 107 20.43 -10.20 11.44
CA ASP A 107 20.14 -8.79 11.69
C ASP A 107 18.88 -8.41 10.93
N ARG A 108 18.01 -7.63 11.56
CA ARG A 108 16.72 -7.27 10.97
C ARG A 108 16.76 -5.82 10.53
N ILE A 109 16.73 -5.62 9.21
CA ILE A 109 16.83 -4.28 8.62
C ILE A 109 15.51 -3.85 7.99
N PRO A 110 15.18 -2.54 7.96
CA PRO A 110 14.05 -2.03 7.20
C PRO A 110 14.15 -2.37 5.70
N VAL A 111 13.00 -2.59 5.06
CA VAL A 111 12.89 -2.90 3.64
C VAL A 111 13.60 -1.85 2.77
N ARG A 112 13.50 -0.56 3.13
CA ARG A 112 14.22 0.51 2.42
C ARG A 112 15.70 0.21 2.29
N GLU A 113 16.31 -0.19 3.39
CA GLU A 113 17.73 -0.49 3.47
C GLU A 113 18.04 -1.77 2.69
N PHE A 114 17.25 -2.83 2.91
CA PHE A 114 17.38 -4.08 2.17
C PHE A 114 17.33 -3.87 0.66
N LEU A 115 16.33 -3.13 0.14
CA LEU A 115 16.21 -2.84 -1.30
C LEU A 115 17.38 -2.02 -1.82
N THR A 116 17.92 -1.10 -1.00
CA THR A 116 19.09 -0.30 -1.36
C THR A 116 20.33 -1.17 -1.48
N ARG A 117 20.59 -2.04 -0.49
CA ARG A 117 21.69 -3.02 -0.53
C ARG A 117 21.54 -3.99 -1.70
N ALA A 118 20.33 -4.50 -1.92
CA ALA A 118 20.00 -5.38 -3.04
C ALA A 118 20.15 -4.69 -4.41
N ARG A 119 19.98 -3.37 -4.48
CA ARG A 119 20.22 -2.64 -5.74
C ARG A 119 21.70 -2.33 -5.98
N ALA A 120 22.47 -2.14 -4.91
CA ALA A 120 23.88 -1.74 -4.97
C ALA A 120 24.84 -2.90 -5.23
N GLN A 121 24.47 -4.13 -4.85
CA GLN A 121 25.33 -5.29 -5.09
C GLN A 121 25.22 -5.75 -6.56
N GLU A 122 26.35 -5.67 -7.25
CA GLU A 122 26.52 -5.93 -8.69
C GLU A 122 26.68 -7.43 -8.99
N GLU A 123 27.35 -8.18 -8.11
CA GLU A 123 27.56 -9.62 -8.25
C GLU A 123 26.82 -10.37 -7.14
N ARG A 124 26.07 -11.40 -7.53
CA ARG A 124 25.35 -12.30 -6.63
C ARG A 124 25.50 -13.73 -7.07
N GLU A 125 25.67 -14.60 -6.09
CA GLU A 125 25.52 -16.02 -6.33
C GLU A 125 24.06 -16.32 -6.78
N PRO A 126 23.84 -17.34 -7.61
CA PRO A 126 22.50 -17.65 -8.13
C PRO A 126 21.46 -17.90 -7.04
N MET A 127 21.87 -18.50 -5.91
CA MET A 127 20.96 -18.78 -4.79
C MET A 127 20.63 -17.52 -3.99
N GLU A 128 21.60 -16.63 -3.79
CA GLU A 128 21.38 -15.33 -3.15
C GLU A 128 20.44 -14.45 -3.98
N SER A 129 20.62 -14.45 -5.30
CA SER A 129 19.71 -13.79 -6.23
C SER A 129 18.28 -14.33 -6.12
N LEU A 130 18.12 -15.64 -5.97
CA LEU A 130 16.82 -16.27 -5.80
C LEU A 130 16.17 -15.86 -4.48
N HIS A 131 16.92 -15.92 -3.37
CA HIS A 131 16.41 -15.53 -2.04
C HIS A 131 16.02 -14.05 -2.00
N ALA A 132 16.87 -13.17 -2.56
CA ALA A 132 16.56 -11.74 -2.68
C ALA A 132 15.30 -11.50 -3.53
N ALA A 133 15.16 -12.19 -4.68
CA ALA A 133 13.97 -12.08 -5.52
C ALA A 133 12.69 -12.47 -4.75
N ILE A 134 12.74 -13.54 -3.95
CA ILE A 134 11.59 -14.00 -3.16
C ILE A 134 11.23 -12.97 -2.08
N ALA A 135 12.21 -12.46 -1.34
CA ALA A 135 11.99 -11.45 -0.31
C ALA A 135 11.36 -10.18 -0.92
N VAL A 136 11.92 -9.66 -2.01
CA VAL A 136 11.39 -8.49 -2.74
C VAL A 136 9.96 -8.76 -3.23
N TYR A 137 9.68 -9.96 -3.75
CA TYR A 137 8.35 -10.33 -4.23
C TYR A 137 7.32 -10.35 -3.10
N ARG A 138 7.66 -10.92 -1.94
CA ARG A 138 6.80 -10.97 -0.75
C ARG A 138 6.50 -9.57 -0.21
N VAL A 139 7.53 -8.72 -0.10
CA VAL A 139 7.37 -7.30 0.26
C VAL A 139 6.41 -6.60 -0.68
N ALA A 140 6.65 -6.69 -2.00
CA ALA A 140 5.81 -6.03 -3.00
C ALA A 140 4.35 -6.47 -2.91
N THR A 141 4.13 -7.78 -2.73
CA THR A 141 2.79 -8.36 -2.60
C THR A 141 2.07 -7.83 -1.35
N ALA A 142 2.78 -7.79 -0.21
CA ALA A 142 2.23 -7.31 1.05
C ALA A 142 1.90 -5.81 1.05
N ILE A 143 2.59 -4.99 0.25
CA ILE A 143 2.35 -3.55 0.16
C ILE A 143 1.53 -3.15 -1.08
N SER A 144 0.92 -4.11 -1.78
CA SER A 144 0.14 -3.86 -3.01
C SER A 144 0.92 -3.22 -4.16
N TYR A 145 2.23 -3.43 -4.23
CA TYR A 145 3.07 -3.01 -5.34
C TYR A 145 3.16 -4.11 -6.41
N PRO A 146 3.28 -3.80 -7.72
CA PRO A 146 3.47 -4.80 -8.77
C PRO A 146 4.71 -5.71 -8.51
N PRO A 147 4.55 -6.99 -8.13
CA PRO A 147 5.64 -7.75 -7.52
C PRO A 147 6.81 -8.04 -8.46
N LEU A 148 6.52 -8.53 -9.67
CA LEU A 148 7.55 -8.84 -10.66
C LEU A 148 8.29 -7.59 -11.14
N LYS A 149 7.61 -6.44 -11.16
CA LYS A 149 8.24 -5.16 -11.50
C LYS A 149 9.22 -4.74 -10.40
N LEU A 150 8.83 -4.83 -9.11
CA LEU A 150 9.75 -4.48 -8.03
C LEU A 150 10.99 -5.38 -8.02
N VAL A 151 10.82 -6.69 -8.26
CA VAL A 151 11.96 -7.63 -8.39
C VAL A 151 12.88 -7.22 -9.54
N ALA A 152 12.31 -6.95 -10.72
CA ALA A 152 13.07 -6.53 -11.89
C ALA A 152 13.85 -5.23 -11.64
N ASP A 153 13.17 -4.21 -11.09
CA ASP A 153 13.75 -2.89 -10.82
C ASP A 153 14.83 -2.97 -9.71
N THR A 154 14.62 -3.79 -8.67
CA THR A 154 15.54 -3.93 -7.53
C THR A 154 16.79 -4.70 -7.93
N LEU A 155 16.63 -5.84 -8.59
CA LEU A 155 17.75 -6.70 -8.99
C LEU A 155 18.38 -6.28 -10.33
N GLN A 156 17.88 -5.20 -10.95
CA GLN A 156 18.36 -4.67 -12.23
C GLN A 156 18.33 -5.71 -13.37
N ILE A 157 17.29 -6.54 -13.40
CA ILE A 157 17.08 -7.59 -14.42
C ILE A 157 15.83 -7.33 -15.26
N SER A 158 15.72 -8.01 -16.40
CA SER A 158 14.48 -7.93 -17.19
C SER A 158 13.29 -8.53 -16.42
N GLN A 159 12.08 -8.03 -16.69
CA GLN A 159 10.86 -8.60 -16.12
C GLN A 159 10.68 -10.09 -16.51
N SER A 160 11.12 -10.49 -17.71
CA SER A 160 11.12 -11.90 -18.13
C SER A 160 12.05 -12.78 -17.28
N THR A 161 13.16 -12.21 -16.81
CA THR A 161 14.11 -12.88 -15.91
C THR A 161 13.52 -12.98 -14.51
N ALA A 162 12.92 -11.90 -14.00
CA ALA A 162 12.21 -11.91 -12.72
C ALA A 162 11.09 -12.98 -12.69
N THR A 163 10.29 -13.08 -13.76
CA THR A 163 9.28 -14.14 -13.91
C THR A 163 9.90 -15.53 -13.84
N ARG A 164 11.00 -15.77 -14.57
CA ARG A 164 11.70 -17.07 -14.57
C ARG A 164 12.25 -17.44 -13.20
N LEU A 165 12.83 -16.47 -12.47
CA LEU A 165 13.29 -16.68 -11.10
C LEU A 165 12.13 -17.06 -10.17
N MET A 166 11.00 -16.36 -10.25
CA MET A 166 9.83 -16.67 -9.42
C MET A 166 9.18 -18.01 -9.78
N SER A 167 9.19 -18.42 -11.05
CA SER A 167 8.77 -19.78 -11.43
C SER A 167 9.67 -20.83 -10.81
N ARG A 168 11.00 -20.66 -10.90
CA ARG A 168 11.96 -21.56 -10.25
C ARG A 168 11.75 -21.63 -8.73
N ALA A 169 11.50 -20.49 -8.08
CA ALA A 169 11.22 -20.44 -6.64
C ALA A 169 9.94 -21.18 -6.24
N ARG A 170 8.91 -21.17 -7.11
CA ARG A 170 7.68 -21.95 -6.91
C ARG A 170 7.95 -23.44 -7.05
N ASP A 171 8.65 -23.82 -8.12
CA ASP A 171 8.98 -25.22 -8.42
C ASP A 171 9.83 -25.84 -7.30
N SER A 172 10.68 -25.04 -6.64
CA SER A 172 11.49 -25.46 -5.49
C SER A 172 10.79 -25.30 -4.13
N GLY A 173 9.52 -24.89 -4.10
CA GLY A 173 8.73 -24.73 -2.87
C GLY A 173 9.11 -23.55 -1.98
N LEU A 174 9.99 -22.65 -2.44
CA LEU A 174 10.51 -21.52 -1.66
C LEU A 174 9.57 -20.30 -1.67
N ALA A 175 8.72 -20.19 -2.70
CA ALA A 175 7.75 -19.11 -2.85
C ALA A 175 6.39 -19.62 -3.34
N PRO A 176 5.57 -20.24 -2.46
CA PRO A 176 4.22 -20.67 -2.85
C PRO A 176 3.40 -19.51 -3.42
N GLU A 177 2.51 -19.84 -4.35
CA GLU A 177 1.70 -18.84 -5.04
C GLU A 177 0.82 -18.07 -4.05
N VAL A 178 1.01 -16.75 -3.97
CA VAL A 178 0.14 -15.87 -3.21
C VAL A 178 -1.04 -15.48 -4.10
N ARG A 179 -2.22 -16.02 -3.81
CA ARG A 179 -3.47 -15.58 -4.46
C ARG A 179 -3.86 -14.22 -3.92
N VAL A 180 -3.46 -13.15 -4.61
CA VAL A 180 -3.89 -11.80 -4.29
C VAL A 180 -5.37 -11.67 -4.61
N GLN A 181 -6.21 -11.48 -3.59
CA GLN A 181 -7.63 -11.25 -3.79
C GLN A 181 -7.86 -9.81 -4.24
N GLU A 182 -8.64 -9.63 -5.32
CA GLU A 182 -9.05 -8.29 -5.73
C GLU A 182 -9.85 -7.61 -4.60
N PRO A 183 -9.56 -6.34 -4.31
CA PRO A 183 -10.30 -5.62 -3.29
C PRO A 183 -11.75 -5.49 -3.76
N ARG A 184 -12.70 -5.98 -2.96
CA ARG A 184 -14.11 -5.76 -3.24
C ARG A 184 -14.37 -4.26 -3.21
N ARG A 185 -14.87 -3.69 -4.31
CA ARG A 185 -15.47 -2.36 -4.25
C ARG A 185 -16.71 -2.47 -3.36
N ALA A 186 -16.83 -1.58 -2.37
CA ALA A 186 -18.08 -1.44 -1.65
C ALA A 186 -19.20 -1.21 -2.67
N PRO A 187 -20.38 -1.82 -2.51
CA PRO A 187 -21.51 -1.51 -3.37
C PRO A 187 -21.73 0.00 -3.34
N ALA A 188 -21.89 0.62 -4.50
CA ALA A 188 -22.31 2.01 -4.55
C ALA A 188 -23.66 2.09 -3.82
N VAL A 189 -23.69 2.81 -2.70
CA VAL A 189 -24.93 3.08 -1.98
C VAL A 189 -25.48 4.36 -2.59
N ASP A 190 -26.67 4.29 -3.17
CA ASP A 190 -27.38 5.49 -3.59
C ASP A 190 -27.75 6.30 -2.33
N PRO A 191 -27.25 7.54 -2.16
CA PRO A 191 -27.61 8.38 -1.01
C PRO A 191 -29.12 8.63 -0.90
N TYR A 192 -29.84 8.52 -2.01
CA TYR A 192 -31.27 8.76 -2.11
C TYR A 192 -32.11 7.48 -2.06
N ASN A 193 -31.47 6.30 -2.07
CA ASN A 193 -32.15 5.01 -1.93
C ASN A 193 -31.32 4.03 -1.08
N PRO A 194 -31.21 4.27 0.24
CA PRO A 194 -30.50 3.40 1.16
C PRO A 194 -31.24 2.06 1.31
N GLY A 195 -30.92 1.10 0.43
CA GLY A 195 -31.53 -0.23 0.40
C GLY A 195 -31.57 -0.88 -0.99
N GLY A 196 -31.40 -0.11 -2.06
CA GLY A 196 -31.35 -0.60 -3.44
C GLY A 196 -29.92 -0.76 -3.98
N SER A 197 -29.76 -1.62 -5.00
CA SER A 197 -28.57 -1.62 -5.84
C SER A 197 -28.51 -0.32 -6.65
N TYR A 198 -27.36 0.34 -6.71
CA TYR A 198 -27.15 1.54 -7.53
C TYR A 198 -27.39 1.25 -9.02
N ASP A 199 -28.39 1.90 -9.61
CA ASP A 199 -28.68 1.90 -11.04
C ASP A 199 -28.50 3.33 -11.59
N PRO A 200 -27.45 3.59 -12.39
CA PRO A 200 -27.18 4.91 -12.94
C PRO A 200 -28.22 5.35 -14.00
N THR A 201 -29.12 4.46 -14.41
CA THR A 201 -30.20 4.75 -15.37
C THR A 201 -31.56 4.94 -14.72
N ALA A 202 -31.66 4.71 -13.40
CA ALA A 202 -32.90 4.89 -12.68
C ALA A 202 -33.26 6.38 -12.57
N PRO A 203 -34.54 6.76 -12.77
CA PRO A 203 -34.99 8.13 -12.53
C PRO A 203 -34.79 8.48 -11.05
N HIS A 204 -34.15 9.61 -10.77
CA HIS A 204 -33.98 10.11 -9.41
C HIS A 204 -35.36 10.39 -8.78
N HIS A 205 -35.79 9.52 -7.86
CA HIS A 205 -36.97 9.76 -7.04
C HIS A 205 -36.58 10.64 -5.84
N GLY A 206 -36.48 11.95 -6.08
CA GLY A 206 -36.47 12.93 -5.00
C GLY A 206 -37.85 12.97 -4.30
N PRO A 207 -37.93 13.41 -3.03
CA PRO A 207 -39.20 13.64 -2.37
C PRO A 207 -40.04 14.61 -3.21
N SER A 208 -41.31 14.27 -3.43
CA SER A 208 -42.26 15.05 -4.22
C SER A 208 -42.41 16.44 -3.61
N GLN A 209 -41.72 17.43 -4.18
CA GLN A 209 -41.93 18.82 -3.79
C GLN A 209 -43.32 19.25 -4.29
N PRO A 210 -44.16 19.89 -3.48
CA PRO A 210 -45.47 20.37 -3.94
C PRO A 210 -45.27 21.39 -5.06
N GLY A 211 -45.95 21.17 -6.18
CA GLY A 211 -45.86 22.00 -7.37
C GLY A 211 -46.07 23.50 -7.09
N GLY A 212 -45.15 24.31 -7.60
CA GLY A 212 -45.29 25.76 -7.62
C GLY A 212 -46.49 26.22 -8.46
N PRO A 213 -47.08 27.39 -8.15
CA PRO A 213 -48.36 27.81 -8.69
C PRO A 213 -48.29 28.06 -10.20
N SER A 214 -49.28 27.54 -10.92
CA SER A 214 -49.49 27.82 -12.35
C SER A 214 -49.87 29.28 -12.54
N MET A 215 -49.02 30.05 -13.22
CA MET A 215 -49.42 31.35 -13.77
C MET A 215 -50.32 31.07 -14.98
N GLY A 216 -51.62 31.21 -14.79
CA GLY A 216 -52.62 31.13 -15.84
C GLY A 216 -52.78 32.47 -16.57
N ARG A 217 -52.80 32.35 -17.90
CA ARG A 217 -53.20 33.33 -18.96
C ARG A 217 -52.42 34.62 -19.09
#